data_AF-A0A453II90-F1
#
_entry.id   AF-A0A453II90-F1
#
_cell.length_a   1.000
_cell.length_b   1.000
_cell.length_c   1.000
_cell.angle_alpha   90.00
_cell.angle_beta   90.00
_cell.angle_gamma   90.00
#
_symmetry.space_group_name_H-M   'P 1'
#
loop_
_entity.id
_entity.type
_entity.pdbx_description
1 polymer ?
#
loop_
_entity_poly.entity_id
_entity_poly.type
_entity_poly.pdbx_seq_one_letter_code
_entity_poly.pdbx_strand_id
1 'polypeptide(L)'
;MPPAPSSSSIYPKPANTKQQKTKSPNPSSSPGKRERERAAEMSGRGKGGKGLGKGGAKRHRKVLRDNIQGITKPAIRRLARRGGVKRISGLIYEETRGVLKIFLENVIRDAVTYTEHARRKTVTAMDVVYALKRQGRTLYGFGG
;
A
#
# COMPACT_ATOMS: atom_id res chain seq x y z
N MET A 1 -35.17 4.48 46.66
CA MET A 1 -35.92 3.43 45.94
C MET A 1 -37.40 3.61 46.22
N PRO A 2 -38.19 3.91 45.18
CA PRO A 2 -39.43 3.17 44.90
C PRO A 2 -39.54 2.73 43.41
N PRO A 3 -40.47 1.80 43.07
CA PRO A 3 -40.33 0.84 41.95
C PRO A 3 -40.94 1.30 40.60
N ALA A 4 -40.54 0.58 39.54
CA ALA A 4 -40.91 0.78 38.14
C ALA A 4 -42.38 0.40 37.81
N PRO A 5 -42.91 0.92 36.68
CA PRO A 5 -43.78 0.12 35.85
C PRO A 5 -43.29 -0.03 34.39
N SER A 6 -43.40 -1.26 33.94
CA SER A 6 -43.25 -1.82 32.60
C SER A 6 -44.32 -1.35 31.61
N SER A 7 -43.94 -1.08 30.36
CA SER A 7 -44.70 -1.31 29.10
C SER A 7 -43.95 -0.56 27.98
N SER A 8 -43.82 -0.96 26.73
CA SER A 8 -44.24 -2.11 25.95
C SER A 8 -43.51 -1.99 24.62
N SER A 9 -42.99 -3.11 24.13
CA SER A 9 -42.31 -3.28 22.85
C SER A 9 -43.12 -2.69 21.68
N ILE A 10 -42.69 -1.54 21.18
CA ILE A 10 -43.00 -1.08 19.83
C ILE A 10 -42.25 -2.01 18.86
N TYR A 11 -42.83 -2.30 17.70
CA TYR A 11 -42.35 -3.13 16.58
C TYR A 11 -42.84 -4.60 16.52
N PRO A 12 -43.83 -4.88 15.65
CA PRO A 12 -44.09 -6.23 15.17
C PRO A 12 -43.04 -6.65 14.12
N LYS A 13 -42.59 -7.92 14.19
CA LYS A 13 -41.72 -8.58 13.21
C LYS A 13 -42.54 -9.10 12.02
N PRO A 14 -42.06 -9.01 10.76
CA PRO A 14 -42.71 -9.64 9.62
C PRO A 14 -42.36 -11.14 9.53
N ALA A 15 -43.38 -11.99 9.51
CA ALA A 15 -43.28 -13.41 9.16
C ALA A 15 -43.36 -13.56 7.63
N ASN A 16 -42.29 -14.05 6.99
CA ASN A 16 -42.28 -14.33 5.56
C ASN A 16 -42.87 -15.72 5.29
N THR A 17 -43.98 -15.74 4.56
CA THR A 17 -44.79 -16.90 4.21
C THR A 17 -44.05 -17.82 3.24
N LYS A 18 -43.86 -19.09 3.63
CA LYS A 18 -43.42 -20.18 2.75
C LYS A 18 -44.45 -20.40 1.65
N GLN A 19 -44.10 -20.13 0.39
CA GLN A 19 -44.84 -20.67 -0.75
C GLN A 19 -44.49 -22.16 -0.90
N GLN A 20 -45.49 -23.01 -0.68
CA GLN A 20 -45.41 -24.44 -0.93
C GLN A 20 -45.78 -24.76 -2.39
N LYS A 21 -44.97 -25.63 -2.96
CA LYS A 21 -44.96 -26.17 -4.32
C LYS A 21 -46.14 -27.13 -4.52
N THR A 22 -47.04 -26.83 -5.47
CA THR A 22 -48.09 -27.78 -5.90
C THR A 22 -47.52 -28.75 -6.95
N LYS A 23 -47.59 -30.05 -6.65
CA LYS A 23 -47.35 -31.18 -7.58
C LYS A 23 -48.67 -31.51 -8.31
N SER A 24 -48.59 -31.74 -9.62
CA SER A 24 -49.54 -32.58 -10.37
C SER A 24 -48.77 -33.48 -11.34
N PRO A 25 -49.07 -34.79 -11.42
CA PRO A 25 -48.44 -35.73 -12.36
C PRO A 25 -49.35 -36.04 -13.57
N ASN A 26 -48.78 -36.45 -14.72
CA ASN A 26 -49.15 -37.67 -15.46
C ASN A 26 -48.37 -37.88 -16.79
N PRO A 27 -48.36 -39.12 -17.35
CA PRO A 27 -47.19 -39.72 -18.04
C PRO A 27 -47.41 -40.10 -19.53
N SER A 28 -46.44 -40.86 -20.08
CA SER A 28 -46.30 -41.48 -21.43
C SER A 28 -45.44 -40.66 -22.42
N SER A 29 -44.48 -41.19 -23.21
CA SER A 29 -44.29 -42.52 -23.80
C SER A 29 -42.83 -42.76 -24.26
N SER A 30 -42.26 -43.93 -23.88
CA SER A 30 -41.30 -44.84 -24.55
C SER A 30 -39.98 -44.42 -25.24
N PRO A 31 -39.00 -45.36 -25.34
CA PRO A 31 -37.56 -45.09 -25.27
C PRO A 31 -36.81 -45.22 -26.61
N GLY A 32 -35.63 -44.59 -26.72
CA GLY A 32 -34.79 -44.77 -27.91
C GLY A 32 -33.35 -44.27 -27.77
N LYS A 33 -32.44 -45.24 -27.78
CA LYS A 33 -31.02 -45.18 -28.20
C LYS A 33 -29.97 -44.80 -27.14
N ARG A 34 -29.29 -45.86 -26.72
CA ARG A 34 -28.00 -45.90 -26.02
C ARG A 34 -26.88 -45.28 -26.87
N GLU A 35 -25.89 -44.77 -26.14
CA GLU A 35 -24.45 -44.79 -26.44
C GLU A 35 -23.89 -43.72 -27.39
N ARG A 36 -23.18 -42.74 -26.81
CA ARG A 36 -21.80 -42.38 -27.15
C ARG A 36 -21.19 -41.42 -26.13
N GLU A 37 -20.30 -42.00 -25.33
CA GLU A 37 -19.03 -41.45 -24.80
C GLU A 37 -18.73 -39.96 -25.00
N ARG A 38 -18.57 -39.22 -23.89
CA ARG A 38 -17.25 -38.83 -23.34
C ARG A 38 -17.48 -37.86 -22.19
N ALA A 39 -17.30 -38.36 -20.97
CA ALA A 39 -17.07 -37.55 -19.80
C ALA A 39 -15.75 -36.77 -20.01
N ALA A 40 -15.86 -35.49 -20.37
CA ALA A 40 -14.75 -34.57 -20.19
C ALA A 40 -14.65 -34.30 -18.69
N GLU A 41 -13.75 -35.05 -18.07
CA GLU A 41 -13.20 -34.85 -16.74
C GLU A 41 -12.81 -33.36 -16.58
N MET A 42 -13.68 -32.59 -15.92
CA MET A 42 -13.37 -31.24 -15.48
C MET A 42 -12.26 -31.35 -14.45
N SER A 43 -11.00 -31.30 -14.92
CA SER A 43 -9.84 -31.24 -14.04
C SER A 43 -10.05 -30.10 -13.04
N GLY A 44 -10.23 -30.48 -11.78
CA GLY A 44 -10.40 -29.58 -10.65
C GLY A 44 -9.13 -28.74 -10.51
N ARG A 45 -9.10 -27.58 -11.15
CA ARG A 45 -8.05 -26.59 -10.98
C ARG A 45 -8.25 -25.92 -9.63
N GLY A 46 -7.82 -26.61 -8.57
CA GLY A 46 -7.71 -26.04 -7.24
C GLY A 46 -6.89 -24.76 -7.31
N LYS A 47 -7.43 -23.67 -6.76
CA LYS A 47 -6.66 -22.44 -6.46
C LYS A 47 -5.72 -22.74 -5.29
N GLY A 48 -4.68 -23.53 -5.54
CA GLY A 48 -3.65 -23.91 -4.59
C GLY A 48 -2.40 -23.06 -4.81
N GLY A 49 -2.14 -22.15 -3.86
CA GLY A 49 -0.80 -21.64 -3.53
C GLY A 49 -0.10 -20.79 -4.58
N LYS A 50 -0.05 -19.48 -4.34
CA LYS A 50 1.01 -18.62 -4.91
C LYS A 50 2.32 -18.91 -4.18
N GLY A 51 2.87 -20.10 -4.40
CA GLY A 51 4.17 -20.51 -3.89
C GLY A 51 5.26 -19.82 -4.69
N LEU A 52 5.65 -18.62 -4.27
CA LEU A 52 6.97 -18.10 -4.60
C LEU A 52 7.97 -19.05 -3.93
N GLY A 53 8.47 -20.02 -4.70
CA GLY A 53 9.46 -20.97 -4.24
C GLY A 53 10.64 -20.25 -3.58
N LYS A 54 11.12 -20.80 -2.47
CA LYS A 54 12.32 -20.36 -1.78
C LYS A 54 13.53 -20.45 -2.72
N GLY A 55 13.79 -19.35 -3.42
CA GLY A 55 14.99 -19.07 -4.18
C GLY A 55 15.05 -17.56 -4.29
N GLY A 56 15.94 -16.93 -3.53
CA GLY A 56 16.10 -15.48 -3.51
C GLY A 56 16.41 -15.00 -4.92
N ALA A 57 15.39 -14.53 -5.64
CA ALA A 57 15.55 -13.89 -6.93
C ALA A 57 16.59 -12.79 -6.74
N LYS A 58 17.75 -12.93 -7.39
CA LYS A 58 18.83 -11.95 -7.32
C LYS A 58 18.22 -10.63 -7.74
N ARG A 59 18.03 -9.73 -6.77
CA ARG A 59 17.37 -8.45 -7.01
C ARG A 59 18.34 -7.63 -7.84
N HIS A 60 18.13 -7.59 -9.15
CA HIS A 60 18.86 -6.71 -10.02
C HIS A 60 18.74 -5.28 -9.47
N ARG A 61 19.88 -4.61 -9.29
CA ARG A 61 19.93 -3.22 -8.86
C ARG A 61 19.06 -2.42 -9.82
N LYS A 62 18.02 -1.75 -9.30
CA LYS A 62 17.19 -0.88 -10.12
C LYS A 62 18.11 0.15 -10.79
N VAL A 63 17.97 0.33 -12.10
CA VAL A 63 18.59 1.45 -12.79
C VAL A 63 18.06 2.72 -12.13
N LEU A 64 18.97 3.55 -11.62
CA LEU A 64 18.61 4.82 -11.01
C LEU A 64 18.07 5.72 -12.12
N ARG A 65 16.84 6.21 -11.94
CA ARG A 65 16.22 7.23 -12.78
C ARG A 65 16.23 8.55 -12.05
N ASP A 66 15.89 9.63 -12.74
CA ASP A 66 15.65 10.91 -12.09
C ASP A 66 14.42 10.80 -11.17
N ASN A 67 14.68 10.68 -9.88
CA ASN A 67 13.65 10.50 -8.86
C ASN A 67 13.09 11.84 -8.37
N ILE A 68 13.57 12.97 -8.90
CA ILE A 68 13.18 14.30 -8.40
C ILE A 68 11.69 14.57 -8.56
N GLN A 69 11.08 14.02 -9.61
CA GLN A 69 9.63 14.11 -9.84
C GLN A 69 8.81 13.26 -8.87
N GLY A 70 9.45 12.33 -8.14
CA GLY A 70 8.85 11.62 -7.01
C GLY A 70 8.51 12.52 -5.82
N ILE A 71 9.12 13.71 -5.73
CA ILE A 71 8.69 14.77 -4.80
C ILE A 71 7.47 15.46 -5.41
N THR A 72 6.29 14.98 -5.00
CA THR A 72 5.02 15.36 -5.60
C THR A 72 4.55 16.76 -5.18
N LYS A 73 3.77 17.43 -6.04
CA LYS A 73 3.10 18.71 -5.75
C LYS A 73 2.37 18.74 -4.38
N PRO A 74 1.58 17.72 -3.97
CA PRO A 74 0.97 17.71 -2.63
C PRO A 74 1.99 17.63 -1.49
N ALA A 75 3.15 16.98 -1.67
CA ALA A 75 4.19 16.96 -0.63
C ALA A 75 4.81 18.35 -0.42
N ILE A 76 5.15 19.04 -1.51
CA ILE A 76 5.65 20.43 -1.47
C ILE A 76 4.59 21.35 -0.83
N ARG A 77 3.31 21.18 -1.19
CA ARG A 77 2.22 21.93 -0.56
C ARG A 77 2.18 21.69 0.95
N ARG A 78 2.28 20.45 1.44
CA ARG A 78 2.28 20.15 2.88
C ARG A 78 3.44 20.84 3.61
N LEU A 79 4.63 20.85 3.02
CA LEU A 79 5.80 21.54 3.59
C LEU A 79 5.58 23.06 3.66
N ALA A 80 5.14 23.68 2.57
CA ALA A 80 4.84 25.11 2.52
C ALA A 80 3.74 25.51 3.52
N ARG A 81 2.72 24.66 3.70
CA ARG A 81 1.66 24.88 4.71
C ARG A 81 2.20 24.81 6.13
N ARG A 82 3.09 23.85 6.44
CA ARG A 82 3.80 23.82 7.72
C ARG A 82 4.63 25.08 7.95
N GLY A 83 5.19 25.65 6.88
CA GLY A 83 5.88 26.95 6.90
C GLY A 83 4.97 28.18 6.91
N GLY A 84 3.64 28.04 7.07
CA GLY A 84 2.71 29.18 7.14
C GLY A 84 2.37 29.84 5.79
N VAL A 85 2.75 29.24 4.67
CA VAL A 85 2.53 29.83 3.34
C VAL A 85 1.04 29.75 2.96
N LYS A 86 0.40 30.91 2.73
CA LYS A 86 -1.05 31.02 2.44
C LYS A 86 -1.41 30.75 0.98
N ARG A 87 -0.61 31.21 0.01
CA ARG A 87 -0.81 30.99 -1.43
C ARG A 87 0.52 30.59 -2.05
N ILE A 88 0.49 29.70 -3.04
CA ILE A 88 1.68 29.12 -3.67
C ILE A 88 1.53 29.26 -5.18
N SER A 89 2.50 29.89 -5.84
CA SER A 89 2.58 29.98 -7.30
C SER A 89 2.93 28.64 -7.95
N GLY A 90 2.53 28.45 -9.21
CA GLY A 90 2.81 27.22 -9.97
C GLY A 90 4.29 26.95 -10.21
N LEU A 91 5.12 27.99 -10.31
CA LEU A 91 6.56 27.85 -10.59
C LEU A 91 7.36 27.31 -9.41
N ILE A 92 6.84 27.46 -8.18
CA ILE A 92 7.51 27.04 -6.95
C ILE A 92 7.73 25.51 -6.90
N TYR A 93 6.92 24.72 -7.61
CA TYR A 93 7.07 23.26 -7.55
C TYR A 93 8.38 22.78 -8.19
N GLU A 94 8.80 23.35 -9.32
CA GLU A 94 10.08 22.98 -9.93
C GLU A 94 11.24 23.65 -9.21
N GLU A 95 11.08 24.90 -8.78
CA GLU A 95 12.10 25.61 -8.00
C GLU A 95 12.47 24.88 -6.70
N THR A 96 11.44 24.44 -5.95
CA THR A 96 11.66 23.68 -4.70
C THR A 96 12.38 22.36 -4.95
N ARG A 97 12.13 21.72 -6.10
CA ARG A 97 12.84 20.49 -6.49
C ARG A 97 14.31 20.77 -6.77
N GLY A 98 14.64 21.85 -7.47
CA GLY A 98 16.01 22.28 -7.69
C GLY A 98 16.76 22.52 -6.38
N VAL A 99 16.17 23.30 -5.47
CA VAL A 99 16.75 23.60 -4.15
C VAL A 99 16.96 22.33 -3.32
N LEU A 100 15.96 21.43 -3.30
CA LEU A 100 16.05 20.17 -2.56
C LEU A 100 17.17 19.27 -3.10
N LYS A 101 17.33 19.22 -4.43
CA LYS A 101 18.38 18.43 -5.07
C LYS A 101 19.77 18.93 -4.65
N ILE A 102 20.01 20.24 -4.76
CA ILE A 102 21.28 20.86 -4.35
C ILE A 102 21.57 20.61 -2.86
N PHE A 103 20.56 20.75 -2.00
CA PHE A 103 20.70 20.49 -0.58
C PHE A 103 21.15 19.04 -0.30
N LEU A 104 20.47 18.06 -0.90
CA LEU A 104 20.80 16.66 -0.70
C LEU A 104 22.16 16.29 -1.30
N GLU A 105 22.52 16.84 -2.46
CA GLU A 105 23.83 16.62 -3.07
C GLU A 105 24.96 17.07 -2.14
N ASN A 106 24.81 18.23 -1.50
CA ASN A 106 25.82 18.75 -0.57
C ASN A 106 25.95 17.90 0.70
N VAL A 107 24.82 17.50 1.30
CA VAL A 107 24.84 16.67 2.52
C VAL A 107 25.38 15.26 2.22
N ILE A 108 24.94 14.65 1.11
CA ILE A 108 25.36 13.28 0.76
C ILE A 108 26.84 13.24 0.37
N ARG A 109 27.34 14.27 -0.34
CA ARG A 109 28.77 14.36 -0.69
C ARG A 109 29.64 14.29 0.57
N ASP A 110 29.34 15.12 1.57
CA ASP A 110 30.07 15.15 2.84
C ASP A 110 29.89 13.82 3.62
N ALA A 111 28.68 13.26 3.66
CA ALA A 111 28.40 11.99 4.36
C ALA A 111 29.14 10.79 3.74
N VAL A 112 29.24 10.74 2.40
CA VAL A 112 30.00 9.70 1.70
C VAL A 112 31.49 9.85 1.99
N THR A 113 32.03 11.08 2.04
CA THR A 113 33.44 11.31 2.42
C THR A 113 33.75 10.76 3.82
N TYR A 114 32.88 10.96 4.81
CA TYR A 114 33.06 10.37 6.15
C TYR A 114 33.03 8.83 6.13
N THR A 115 32.14 8.27 5.31
CA THR A 115 32.01 6.82 5.15
C THR A 115 33.26 6.20 4.52
N GLU A 116 33.81 6.85 3.49
CA GLU A 116 35.02 6.44 2.78
C GLU A 116 36.26 6.57 3.68
N HIS A 117 36.37 7.66 4.44
CA HIS A 117 37.45 7.86 5.41
C HIS A 117 37.50 6.73 6.46
N ALA A 118 36.34 6.26 6.89
CA ALA A 118 36.21 5.13 7.82
C ALA A 118 36.33 3.75 7.15
N ARG A 119 36.64 3.68 5.84
CA ARG A 119 36.76 2.45 5.04
C ARG A 119 35.50 1.56 5.07
N ARG A 120 34.33 2.17 5.26
CA ARG A 120 33.03 1.49 5.25
C ARG A 120 32.40 1.57 3.87
N LYS A 121 31.57 0.58 3.51
CA LYS A 121 30.75 0.61 2.28
C LYS A 121 29.30 1.05 2.56
N THR A 122 28.96 1.25 3.82
CA THR A 122 27.61 1.55 4.29
C THR A 122 27.63 2.89 5.00
N VAL A 123 26.85 3.84 4.46
CA VAL A 123 26.62 5.14 5.10
C VAL A 123 25.80 4.91 6.37
N THR A 124 26.30 5.39 7.50
CA THR A 124 25.64 5.31 8.80
C THR A 124 24.85 6.59 9.09
N ALA A 125 23.94 6.53 10.07
CA ALA A 125 23.23 7.72 10.54
C ALA A 125 24.21 8.78 11.07
N MET A 126 25.29 8.35 11.72
CA MET A 126 26.32 9.24 12.27
C MET A 126 27.08 10.02 11.19
N ASP A 127 27.36 9.40 10.04
CA ASP A 127 28.02 10.10 8.92
C ASP A 127 27.16 11.27 8.41
N VAL A 128 25.83 11.12 8.41
CA VAL A 128 24.89 12.19 8.04
C VAL A 128 24.80 13.26 9.13
N VAL A 129 24.76 12.87 10.40
CA VAL A 129 24.75 13.82 11.53
C VAL A 129 26.01 14.69 11.52
N TYR A 130 27.18 14.11 11.23
CA TYR A 130 28.43 14.86 11.14
C TYR A 130 28.48 15.78 9.92
N ALA A 131 28.01 15.33 8.76
CA ALA A 131 27.89 16.17 7.57
C ALA A 131 26.99 17.39 7.83
N LEU A 132 25.85 17.18 8.50
CA LEU A 132 24.92 18.25 8.87
C LEU A 132 25.50 19.20 9.92
N LYS A 133 26.24 18.69 10.91
CA LYS A 133 26.93 19.51 11.92
C LYS A 133 27.96 20.44 11.28
N ARG A 134 28.71 19.97 10.28
CA ARG A 134 29.68 20.78 9.52
C ARG A 134 29.02 21.95 8.79
N GLN A 135 27.79 21.76 8.30
CA GLN A 135 27.00 22.80 7.62
C GLN A 135 26.21 23.71 8.60
N GLY A 136 26.40 23.57 9.91
CA GLY A 136 25.68 24.34 10.92
C GLY A 136 24.23 23.91 11.14
N ARG A 137 23.84 22.70 10.69
CA ARG A 137 22.47 22.17 10.77
C ARG A 137 22.38 20.96 11.70
N THR A 138 22.70 21.14 12.99
CA THR A 138 22.71 20.03 13.96
C THR A 138 21.36 19.30 14.04
N LEU A 139 21.40 17.98 13.91
CA LEU A 139 20.24 17.10 13.96
C LEU A 139 20.29 16.20 15.20
N TYR A 140 19.21 16.18 15.98
CA TYR A 140 19.09 15.39 17.21
C TYR A 140 18.25 14.12 17.00
N GLY A 141 18.48 13.09 17.82
CA GLY A 141 17.67 11.85 17.83
C GLY A 141 18.19 10.70 16.98
N PHE A 142 19.44 10.74 16.51
CA PHE A 142 20.02 9.76 15.56
C PHE A 142 21.33 9.09 16.04
N GLY A 143 21.65 9.14 17.34
CA GLY A 143 22.90 8.60 17.92
C GLY A 143 22.75 7.24 18.62
N GLY A 144 22.01 6.31 18.02
CA GLY A 144 21.76 4.97 18.57
C GLY A 144 22.72 3.90 18.07
#